data_AF-A0A5B9QU87-F1
#
_entry.id   AF-A0A5B9QU87-F1
#
_cell.length_a   1.000
_cell.length_b   1.000
_cell.length_c   1.000
_cell.angle_alpha   90.00
_cell.angle_beta   90.00
_cell.angle_gamma   90.00
#
_symmetry.space_group_name_H-M   'P 1'
#
loop_
_entity.id
_entity.type
_entity.pdbx_description
1 polymer ?
#
loop_
_entity_poly.entity_id
_entity_poly.type
_entity_poly.pdbx_seq_one_letter_code
_entity_poly.pdbx_strand_id
1 'polypeptide(L)'
;MRLSVRVRCCRVLSFRCGSPAVSATELVWTVSTLVVKSMDQIELPGWRIEYDRSATVAMLARMPTSGPDSCHCAPCKNWAATRRNILPVEFQALLEELGIPLDREIEIIHFGRLESGQHFYGGWYHFVGHVLEGEQELAPHLRVDSFAWFFHAKPALLTDASAGLPIVQLEIEAEIPWLSNLPEAS
;
A
#
# COMPACT_ATOMS: atom_id res chain seq x y z
N MET A 1 -21.79 25.27 -45.84
CA MET A 1 -23.04 25.29 -45.07
C MET A 1 -22.76 25.70 -43.63
N ARG A 2 -23.46 26.69 -43.07
CA ARG A 2 -23.45 27.05 -41.64
C ARG A 2 -24.90 27.33 -41.25
N LEU A 3 -25.48 26.54 -40.35
CA LEU A 3 -26.85 26.74 -39.88
C LEU A 3 -26.85 27.71 -38.69
N SER A 4 -27.30 28.95 -38.94
CA SER A 4 -27.66 29.87 -37.85
C SER A 4 -29.13 29.68 -37.49
N VAL A 5 -29.43 29.38 -36.23
CA VAL A 5 -30.81 29.38 -35.73
C VAL A 5 -31.09 30.74 -35.09
N ARG A 6 -32.01 31.50 -35.68
CA ARG A 6 -32.53 32.76 -35.11
C ARG A 6 -33.66 32.42 -34.13
N VAL A 7 -33.61 32.96 -32.92
CA VAL A 7 -34.79 33.03 -32.03
C VAL A 7 -35.42 34.41 -32.15
N ARG A 8 -36.76 34.46 -32.23
CA ARG A 8 -37.53 35.68 -32.55
C ARG A 8 -37.66 36.60 -31.33
N CYS A 9 -37.50 37.90 -31.57
CA CYS A 9 -37.96 38.95 -30.65
C CYS A 9 -39.45 39.22 -30.87
N CYS A 10 -40.23 39.31 -29.79
CA CYS A 10 -41.63 39.76 -29.82
C CYS A 10 -41.86 40.80 -28.70
N ARG A 11 -42.15 42.05 -29.08
CA ARG A 11 -42.96 42.99 -28.26
C ARG A 11 -44.43 42.53 -28.39
N VAL A 12 -45.39 42.83 -27.52
CA VAL A 12 -45.57 43.88 -26.48
C VAL A 12 -46.02 43.21 -25.16
N LEU A 13 -46.43 43.84 -24.04
CA LEU A 13 -46.92 45.20 -23.73
C LEU A 13 -46.29 45.72 -22.40
N SER A 14 -46.79 46.82 -21.85
CA SER A 14 -46.36 47.42 -20.57
C SER A 14 -47.39 47.24 -19.46
N PHE A 15 -46.96 46.83 -18.27
CA PHE A 15 -47.63 47.14 -16.99
C PHE A 15 -46.58 47.33 -15.89
N ARG A 16 -46.75 48.36 -15.03
CA ARG A 16 -45.94 48.56 -13.83
C ARG A 16 -46.68 47.99 -12.62
N CYS A 17 -46.01 47.16 -11.83
CA CYS A 17 -46.18 47.08 -10.37
C CYS A 17 -44.87 46.57 -9.75
N GLY A 18 -44.64 46.82 -8.46
CA GLY A 18 -43.28 46.83 -7.88
C GLY A 18 -42.84 45.62 -7.05
N SER A 19 -41.66 45.80 -6.43
CA SER A 19 -41.00 44.91 -5.45
C SER A 19 -40.26 43.67 -6.03
N PRO A 20 -39.26 43.12 -5.32
CA PRO A 20 -37.94 43.75 -5.19
C PRO A 20 -36.84 42.89 -5.84
N ALA A 21 -35.62 43.44 -5.93
CA ALA A 21 -34.50 42.77 -6.58
C ALA A 21 -34.11 41.45 -5.90
N VAL A 22 -34.24 40.34 -6.63
CA VAL A 22 -33.61 39.07 -6.28
C VAL A 22 -32.22 39.06 -6.92
N SER A 23 -31.17 39.16 -6.09
CA SER A 23 -29.79 39.01 -6.55
C SER A 23 -29.59 37.59 -7.08
N ALA A 24 -29.33 37.46 -8.39
CA ALA A 24 -28.93 36.19 -8.98
C ALA A 24 -27.49 35.88 -8.60
N THR A 25 -27.30 35.27 -7.43
CA THR A 25 -25.99 34.76 -7.02
C THR A 25 -25.60 33.62 -7.94
N GLU A 26 -24.58 33.81 -8.77
CA GLU A 26 -24.08 32.79 -9.68
C GLU A 26 -23.53 31.61 -8.88
N LEU A 27 -24.24 30.47 -8.91
CA LEU A 27 -23.75 29.19 -8.44
C LEU A 27 -22.65 28.71 -9.41
N VAL A 28 -21.41 29.07 -9.11
CA VAL A 28 -20.23 28.53 -9.80
C VAL A 28 -20.06 27.07 -9.38
N TRP A 29 -20.59 26.16 -10.20
CA TRP A 29 -20.37 24.73 -10.03
C TRP A 29 -18.93 24.38 -10.42
N THR A 30 -18.04 24.35 -9.43
CA THR A 30 -16.68 23.86 -9.62
C THR A 30 -16.74 22.38 -9.96
N VAL A 31 -16.57 22.03 -11.23
CA VAL A 31 -16.43 20.64 -11.67
C VAL A 31 -15.06 20.15 -11.20
N SER A 32 -14.99 19.59 -9.99
CA SER A 32 -13.81 18.86 -9.53
C SER A 32 -13.58 17.69 -10.46
N THR A 33 -12.60 17.81 -11.35
CA THR A 33 -12.17 16.73 -12.23
C THR A 33 -11.74 15.55 -11.37
N LEU A 34 -12.49 14.45 -11.42
CA LEU A 34 -12.13 13.23 -10.71
C LEU A 34 -10.89 12.65 -11.41
N VAL A 35 -9.70 12.92 -10.87
CA VAL A 35 -8.47 12.26 -11.31
C VAL A 35 -8.56 10.81 -10.84
N VAL A 36 -9.04 9.93 -11.72
CA VAL A 36 -8.91 8.49 -11.52
C VAL A 36 -7.41 8.20 -11.54
N LYS A 37 -6.86 7.97 -10.36
CA LYS A 37 -5.45 7.61 -10.20
C LYS A 37 -5.30 6.20 -10.76
N SER A 38 -4.44 6.04 -11.76
CA SER A 38 -4.14 4.71 -12.28
C SER A 38 -3.53 3.89 -11.16
N MET A 39 -4.07 2.69 -10.95
CA MET A 39 -3.36 1.65 -10.22
C MET A 39 -2.43 0.96 -11.23
N ASP A 40 -1.22 0.65 -10.78
CA ASP A 40 -0.25 -0.12 -11.55
C ASP A 40 -0.50 -1.61 -11.29
N GLN A 41 -0.03 -2.49 -12.17
CA GLN A 41 -0.18 -3.94 -12.04
C GLN A 41 1.17 -4.63 -12.12
N ILE A 42 1.35 -5.65 -11.27
CA ILE A 42 2.48 -6.58 -11.31
C ILE A 42 1.98 -8.01 -11.49
N GLU A 43 2.64 -8.73 -12.39
CA GLU A 43 2.45 -10.17 -12.60
C GLU A 43 3.70 -10.91 -12.10
N LEU A 44 3.49 -11.82 -11.16
CA LEU A 44 4.52 -12.71 -10.62
C LEU A 44 4.08 -14.16 -10.83
N PRO A 45 4.97 -15.18 -10.74
CA PRO A 45 4.59 -16.57 -10.89
C PRO A 45 3.39 -16.99 -10.00
N GLY A 46 2.22 -17.12 -10.63
CA GLY A 46 0.96 -17.48 -9.96
C GLY A 46 0.24 -16.34 -9.21
N TRP A 47 0.65 -15.08 -9.37
CA TRP A 47 0.02 -13.92 -8.76
C TRP A 47 -0.22 -12.79 -9.78
N ARG A 48 -1.37 -12.13 -9.69
CA ARG A 48 -1.61 -10.82 -10.33
C ARG A 48 -2.14 -9.84 -9.30
N ILE A 49 -1.51 -8.69 -9.20
CA ILE A 49 -1.73 -7.72 -8.12
C ILE A 49 -1.83 -6.31 -8.71
N GLU A 50 -2.87 -5.58 -8.30
CA GLU A 50 -2.96 -4.12 -8.49
C GLU A 50 -2.35 -3.41 -7.28
N TYR A 51 -1.61 -2.33 -7.51
CA TYR A 51 -1.02 -1.52 -6.45
C TYR A 51 -1.06 -0.02 -6.77
N ASP A 52 -1.01 0.80 -5.72
CA ASP A 52 -0.82 2.25 -5.82
C ASP A 52 0.42 2.65 -5.03
N ARG A 53 1.56 2.68 -5.73
CA ARG A 53 2.86 3.08 -5.18
C ARG A 53 2.81 4.40 -4.42
N SER A 54 2.10 5.39 -4.97
CA SER A 54 2.05 6.73 -4.40
C SER A 54 1.17 6.78 -3.14
N ALA A 55 0.12 5.95 -3.05
CA ALA A 55 -0.66 5.81 -1.82
C ALA A 55 0.09 4.99 -0.77
N THR A 56 0.85 3.95 -1.17
CA THR A 56 1.74 3.21 -0.26
C THR A 56 2.78 4.12 0.38
N VAL A 57 3.49 4.94 -0.41
CA VAL A 57 4.44 5.93 0.12
C VAL A 57 3.75 6.92 1.07
N ALA A 58 2.57 7.43 0.72
CA ALA A 58 1.82 8.38 1.56
C ALA A 58 1.29 7.73 2.86
N MET A 59 0.93 6.44 2.83
CA MET A 59 0.55 5.65 4.00
C MET A 59 1.74 5.46 4.93
N LEU A 60 2.85 4.93 4.41
CA LEU A 60 4.05 4.63 5.19
C LEU A 60 4.70 5.89 5.78
N ALA A 61 4.59 7.04 5.11
CA ALA A 61 5.04 8.34 5.63
C ALA A 61 4.29 8.79 6.91
N ARG A 62 3.13 8.20 7.22
CA ARG A 62 2.38 8.44 8.47
C ARG A 62 2.84 7.52 9.62
N MET A 63 3.74 6.57 9.36
CA MET A 63 4.29 5.64 10.36
C MET A 63 5.68 6.11 10.83
N PRO A 64 5.89 6.40 12.12
CA PRO A 64 7.17 6.94 12.59
C PRO A 64 8.31 5.91 12.52
N THR A 65 8.02 4.65 12.80
CA THR A 65 8.98 3.53 12.90
C THR A 65 8.37 2.25 12.29
N SER A 66 9.20 1.25 12.02
CA SER A 66 8.77 -0.13 11.69
C SER A 66 8.37 -0.90 12.96
N GLY A 67 7.73 -2.05 12.78
CA GLY A 67 7.55 -3.05 13.84
C GLY A 67 8.86 -3.39 14.56
N PRO A 68 9.89 -3.96 13.88
CA PRO A 68 11.14 -4.35 14.52
C PRO A 68 11.97 -3.20 15.09
N ASP A 69 11.89 -1.97 14.56
CA ASP A 69 12.61 -0.83 15.15
C ASP A 69 11.89 -0.25 16.38
N SER A 70 10.56 -0.38 16.45
CA SER A 70 9.76 -0.04 17.64
C SER A 70 9.88 -1.08 18.76
N CYS A 71 10.13 -2.35 18.40
CA CYS A 71 10.25 -3.46 19.33
C CYS A 71 11.71 -3.71 19.74
N HIS A 72 12.04 -3.52 21.02
CA HIS A 72 13.42 -3.60 21.49
C HIS A 72 13.87 -5.01 21.96
N CYS A 73 13.10 -6.06 21.63
CA CYS A 73 13.44 -7.44 21.96
C CYS A 73 14.65 -7.94 21.16
N ALA A 74 15.26 -9.05 21.60
CA ALA A 74 16.46 -9.58 20.96
C ALA A 74 16.23 -10.04 19.51
N PRO A 75 15.14 -10.75 19.16
CA PRO A 75 14.87 -11.13 17.77
C PRO A 75 14.61 -9.94 16.82
N CYS A 76 13.85 -8.93 17.23
CA CYS A 76 13.63 -7.73 16.40
C CYS A 76 14.94 -6.97 16.13
N LYS A 77 15.82 -6.87 17.14
CA LYS A 77 17.18 -6.31 16.95
C LYS A 77 18.07 -7.17 16.07
N ASN A 78 17.91 -8.50 16.10
CA ASN A 78 18.61 -9.38 15.18
C ASN A 78 18.16 -9.14 13.74
N TRP A 79 16.85 -9.10 13.50
CA TRP A 79 16.27 -8.79 12.21
C TRP A 79 16.74 -7.43 11.66
N ALA A 80 16.68 -6.38 12.47
CA ALA A 80 17.12 -5.05 12.07
C ALA A 80 18.62 -4.99 11.69
N ALA A 81 19.45 -5.86 12.29
CA ALA A 81 20.86 -6.00 11.99
C ALA A 81 21.16 -6.86 10.74
N THR A 82 20.28 -7.80 10.37
CA THR A 82 20.46 -8.71 9.23
C THR A 82 19.80 -8.25 7.94
N ARG A 83 18.61 -7.63 8.00
CA ARG A 83 17.70 -7.38 6.86
C ARG A 83 18.38 -6.88 5.59
N ARG A 84 19.24 -5.86 5.68
CA ARG A 84 19.94 -5.28 4.52
C ARG A 84 20.85 -6.24 3.76
N ASN A 85 21.27 -7.34 4.38
CA ASN A 85 22.19 -8.33 3.81
C ASN A 85 21.49 -9.66 3.45
N ILE A 86 20.24 -9.89 3.89
CA ILE A 86 19.52 -11.16 3.71
C ILE A 86 18.31 -11.08 2.79
N LEU A 87 17.81 -9.88 2.47
CA LEU A 87 16.72 -9.71 1.49
C LEU A 87 17.26 -9.95 0.06
N PRO A 88 16.70 -10.89 -0.73
CA PRO A 88 17.09 -11.11 -2.12
C PRO A 88 16.93 -9.86 -2.98
N VAL A 89 17.72 -9.74 -4.06
CA VAL A 89 17.69 -8.56 -4.93
C VAL A 89 16.33 -8.42 -5.64
N GLU A 90 15.69 -9.54 -5.98
CA GLU A 90 14.35 -9.62 -6.55
C GLU A 90 13.30 -9.08 -5.58
N PHE A 91 13.43 -9.39 -4.29
CA PHE A 91 12.54 -8.89 -3.26
C PHE A 91 12.77 -7.41 -2.96
N GLN A 92 14.03 -6.95 -2.97
CA GLN A 92 14.34 -5.52 -2.84
C GLN A 92 13.77 -4.71 -4.01
N ALA A 93 13.83 -5.22 -5.24
CA ALA A 93 13.21 -4.60 -6.41
C ALA A 93 11.68 -4.54 -6.30
N LEU A 94 11.05 -5.61 -5.83
CA LEU A 94 9.59 -5.64 -5.54
C LEU A 94 9.20 -4.58 -4.51
N LEU A 95 9.97 -4.43 -3.42
CA LEU A 95 9.71 -3.40 -2.42
C LEU A 95 9.87 -1.97 -3.00
N GLU A 96 10.90 -1.72 -3.83
CA GLU A 96 11.09 -0.43 -4.50
C GLU A 96 9.95 -0.10 -5.48
N GLU A 97 9.48 -1.09 -6.24
CA GLU A 97 8.33 -0.99 -7.14
C GLU A 97 7.05 -0.64 -6.36
N LEU A 98 6.73 -1.38 -5.31
CA LEU A 98 5.57 -1.13 -4.45
C LEU A 98 5.67 0.20 -3.65
N GLY A 99 6.87 0.80 -3.57
CA GLY A 99 7.11 2.04 -2.83
C GLY A 99 7.31 1.84 -1.33
N ILE A 100 7.78 0.66 -0.94
CA ILE A 100 8.03 0.23 0.43
C ILE A 100 9.55 0.33 0.71
N PRO A 101 10.01 1.19 1.62
CA PRO A 101 11.39 1.16 2.09
C PRO A 101 11.69 -0.16 2.83
N LEU A 102 12.93 -0.66 2.72
CA LEU A 102 13.38 -1.93 3.34
C LEU A 102 13.26 -1.97 4.87
N ASP A 103 13.07 -0.83 5.52
CA ASP A 103 12.89 -0.66 6.97
C ASP A 103 11.45 -0.27 7.35
N ARG A 104 10.46 -0.82 6.63
CA ARG A 104 9.02 -0.59 6.85
C ARG A 104 8.20 -1.88 6.98
N GLU A 105 8.82 -2.89 7.59
CA GLU A 105 8.12 -4.06 8.12
C GLU A 105 7.05 -3.60 9.13
N ILE A 106 5.86 -4.16 9.03
CA ILE A 106 4.76 -3.95 9.98
C ILE A 106 5.00 -4.80 11.24
N GLU A 107 5.44 -6.04 11.03
CA GLU A 107 5.67 -7.02 12.09
C GLU A 107 6.79 -7.99 11.69
N ILE A 108 7.52 -8.50 12.69
CA ILE A 108 8.53 -9.56 12.55
C ILE A 108 8.37 -10.56 13.69
N ILE A 109 8.11 -11.82 13.33
CA ILE A 109 7.92 -12.93 14.26
C ILE A 109 9.14 -13.85 14.18
N HIS A 110 9.72 -14.18 15.33
CA HIS A 110 10.76 -15.22 15.44
C HIS A 110 10.15 -16.51 15.96
N PHE A 111 10.20 -17.56 15.15
CA PHE A 111 9.61 -18.86 15.49
C PHE A 111 10.58 -19.75 16.29
N GLY A 112 11.88 -19.56 16.13
CA GLY A 112 12.90 -20.28 16.88
C GLY A 112 14.20 -20.50 16.10
N ARG A 113 15.13 -21.18 16.75
CA ARG A 113 16.38 -21.65 16.15
C ARG A 113 16.19 -23.04 15.54
N LEU A 114 16.72 -23.22 14.34
CA LEU A 114 16.72 -24.47 13.59
C LEU A 114 17.97 -25.32 13.91
N GLU A 115 17.92 -26.62 13.59
CA GLU A 115 19.05 -27.54 13.74
C GLU A 115 20.30 -27.09 12.94
N SER A 116 20.08 -26.36 11.83
CA SER A 116 21.15 -25.74 11.02
C SER A 116 21.92 -24.63 11.74
N GLY A 117 21.42 -24.15 12.88
CA GLY A 117 21.93 -22.96 13.58
C GLY A 117 21.38 -21.63 13.04
N GLN A 118 20.63 -21.65 11.94
CA GLN A 118 19.85 -20.50 11.48
C GLN A 118 18.63 -20.28 12.38
N HIS A 119 18.04 -19.10 12.30
CA HIS A 119 16.82 -18.73 13.00
C HIS A 119 15.70 -18.51 11.99
N PHE A 120 14.54 -19.14 12.24
CA PHE A 120 13.37 -19.00 11.38
C PHE A 120 12.53 -17.79 11.79
N TYR A 121 12.30 -16.90 10.83
CA TYR A 121 11.49 -15.70 10.97
C TYR A 121 10.34 -15.70 9.97
N GLY A 122 9.21 -15.17 10.40
CA GLY A 122 8.16 -14.66 9.54
C GLY A 122 7.97 -13.16 9.75
N GLY A 123 7.12 -12.54 8.94
CA GLY A 123 6.74 -11.14 9.12
C GLY A 123 6.14 -10.57 7.85
N TRP A 124 5.78 -9.30 7.84
CA TRP A 124 5.11 -8.72 6.68
C TRP A 124 5.25 -7.21 6.51
N TYR A 125 5.02 -6.79 5.27
CA TYR A 125 4.85 -5.39 4.85
C TYR A 125 3.40 -5.16 4.41
N HIS A 126 2.95 -3.90 4.42
CA HIS A 126 1.67 -3.49 3.84
C HIS A 126 1.87 -2.53 2.68
N PHE A 127 1.06 -2.69 1.64
CA PHE A 127 0.94 -1.72 0.55
C PHE A 127 -0.52 -1.52 0.15
N VAL A 128 -0.80 -0.40 -0.51
CA VAL A 128 -2.13 -0.06 -1.01
C VAL A 128 -2.35 -0.76 -2.35
N GLY A 129 -3.37 -1.61 -2.45
CA GLY A 129 -3.57 -2.46 -3.62
C GLY A 129 -4.69 -3.50 -3.46
N HIS A 130 -4.77 -4.41 -4.45
CA HIS A 130 -5.66 -5.56 -4.47
C HIS A 130 -4.94 -6.78 -5.06
N VAL A 131 -5.09 -7.95 -4.41
CA VAL A 131 -4.77 -9.23 -5.05
C VAL A 131 -5.91 -9.55 -6.04
N LEU A 132 -5.59 -9.67 -7.32
CA LEU A 132 -6.56 -10.03 -8.36
C LEU A 132 -6.60 -11.56 -8.58
N GLU A 133 -5.44 -12.22 -8.53
CA GLU A 133 -5.27 -13.66 -8.67
C GLU A 133 -4.12 -14.15 -7.77
N GLY A 134 -4.23 -15.36 -7.23
CA GLY A 134 -3.14 -16.09 -6.54
C GLY A 134 -3.45 -16.57 -5.12
N GLU A 135 -4.37 -15.90 -4.40
CA GLU A 135 -4.77 -16.27 -3.03
C GLU A 135 -5.63 -17.55 -3.03
N GLN A 136 -4.98 -18.71 -3.02
CA GLN A 136 -5.55 -20.06 -2.95
C GLN A 136 -4.97 -20.83 -1.75
N GLU A 137 -5.56 -21.97 -1.38
CA GLU A 137 -5.08 -22.83 -0.27
C GLU A 137 -3.64 -23.34 -0.49
N LEU A 138 -3.18 -23.37 -1.75
CA LEU A 138 -1.80 -23.68 -2.15
C LEU A 138 -1.17 -22.51 -2.91
N ALA A 139 -1.38 -21.28 -2.43
CA ALA A 139 -0.82 -20.07 -3.02
C ALA A 139 0.71 -20.21 -3.17
N PRO A 140 1.31 -19.87 -4.33
CA PRO A 140 2.71 -20.14 -4.58
C PRO A 140 3.61 -19.17 -3.80
N HIS A 141 4.42 -19.72 -2.88
CA HIS A 141 5.52 -18.99 -2.27
C HIS A 141 6.55 -18.69 -3.37
N LEU A 142 6.81 -17.42 -3.62
CA LEU A 142 7.96 -16.97 -4.39
C LEU A 142 9.18 -17.15 -3.50
N ARG A 143 10.26 -17.77 -4.01
CA ARG A 143 11.41 -18.18 -3.18
C ARG A 143 12.74 -17.98 -3.88
N VAL A 144 13.71 -17.48 -3.13
CA VAL A 144 15.14 -17.46 -3.46
C VAL A 144 15.88 -18.02 -2.23
N ASP A 145 16.58 -19.13 -2.41
CA ASP A 145 17.25 -19.88 -1.34
C ASP A 145 16.32 -20.13 -0.12
N SER A 146 16.72 -19.65 1.08
CA SER A 146 15.98 -19.76 2.34
C SER A 146 15.08 -18.55 2.64
N PHE A 147 14.80 -17.71 1.63
CA PHE A 147 13.91 -16.56 1.74
C PHE A 147 12.69 -16.76 0.81
N ALA A 148 11.49 -16.60 1.34
CA ALA A 148 10.24 -16.71 0.59
C ALA A 148 9.28 -15.56 0.89
N TRP A 149 8.38 -15.30 -0.04
CA TRP A 149 7.32 -14.31 0.10
C TRP A 149 6.05 -14.68 -0.67
N PHE A 150 4.91 -14.19 -0.17
CA PHE A 150 3.56 -14.43 -0.69
C PHE A 150 2.63 -13.28 -0.26
N PHE A 151 1.38 -13.29 -0.72
CA PHE A 151 0.46 -12.17 -0.52
C PHE A 151 -0.88 -12.58 0.09
N HIS A 152 -1.47 -11.69 0.89
CA HIS A 152 -2.83 -11.85 1.40
C HIS A 152 -3.69 -10.61 1.14
N ALA A 153 -4.94 -10.83 0.72
CA ALA A 153 -5.96 -9.78 0.63
C ALA A 153 -6.62 -9.47 1.99
N LYS A 154 -6.28 -10.23 3.04
CA LYS A 154 -6.76 -10.07 4.42
C LYS A 154 -5.59 -9.77 5.37
N PRO A 155 -5.15 -8.51 5.45
CA PRO A 155 -4.00 -8.12 6.27
C PRO A 155 -4.28 -8.20 7.78
N ALA A 156 -3.23 -8.53 8.54
CA ALA A 156 -3.18 -8.49 9.99
C ALA A 156 -2.53 -7.18 10.49
N LEU A 157 -2.81 -6.76 11.73
CA LEU A 157 -2.21 -5.57 12.36
C LEU A 157 -2.34 -4.27 11.52
N LEU A 158 -3.53 -4.02 10.96
CA LEU A 158 -3.85 -2.72 10.36
C LEU A 158 -3.68 -1.58 11.38
N THR A 159 -3.10 -0.48 10.92
CA THR A 159 -2.87 0.75 11.70
C THR A 159 -3.80 1.88 11.25
N ASP A 160 -3.86 2.96 12.04
CA ASP A 160 -4.55 4.20 11.65
C ASP A 160 -4.00 4.82 10.35
N ALA A 161 -2.76 4.50 9.98
CA ALA A 161 -2.17 4.91 8.69
C ALA A 161 -2.86 4.23 7.50
N SER A 162 -3.25 2.97 7.65
CA SER A 162 -3.97 2.16 6.66
C SER A 162 -5.50 2.30 6.68
N ALA A 163 -6.07 3.03 7.64
CA ALA A 163 -7.52 3.09 7.83
C ALA A 163 -8.27 3.58 6.56
N GLY A 164 -9.18 2.74 6.06
CA GLY A 164 -10.00 3.03 4.88
C GLY A 164 -9.30 2.82 3.52
N LEU A 165 -8.05 2.36 3.50
CA LEU A 165 -7.33 2.01 2.28
C LEU A 165 -7.51 0.51 1.94
N PRO A 166 -7.52 0.13 0.64
CA PRO A 166 -7.41 -1.27 0.25
C PRO A 166 -5.96 -1.71 0.48
N ILE A 167 -5.74 -2.62 1.42
CA ILE A 167 -4.40 -3.08 1.82
C ILE A 167 -4.17 -4.52 1.41
N VAL A 168 -3.00 -4.79 0.82
CA VAL A 168 -2.45 -6.12 0.63
C VAL A 168 -1.29 -6.31 1.62
N GLN A 169 -1.25 -7.49 2.24
CA GLN A 169 -0.12 -7.93 3.04
C GLN A 169 0.87 -8.66 2.12
N LEU A 170 2.13 -8.23 2.16
CA LEU A 170 3.27 -8.95 1.57
C LEU A 170 3.98 -9.66 2.73
N GLU A 171 3.71 -10.96 2.86
CA GLU A 171 4.27 -11.80 3.91
C GLU A 171 5.61 -12.39 3.47
N ILE A 172 6.51 -12.58 4.43
CA ILE A 172 7.85 -13.12 4.23
C ILE A 172 8.14 -14.26 5.22
N GLU A 173 8.96 -15.20 4.78
CA GLU A 173 9.56 -16.28 5.56
C GLU A 173 11.07 -16.28 5.29
N ALA A 174 11.90 -16.38 6.33
CA ALA A 174 13.35 -16.33 6.18
C ALA A 174 14.10 -17.16 7.23
N GLU A 175 15.10 -17.92 6.79
CA GLU A 175 16.11 -18.49 7.70
C GLU A 175 17.37 -17.61 7.71
N ILE A 176 17.62 -16.90 8.82
CA ILE A 176 18.71 -15.91 8.95
C ILE A 176 19.69 -16.25 10.07
N PRO A 177 20.96 -15.82 9.98
CA PRO A 177 21.91 -15.98 11.08
C PRO A 177 21.58 -15.06 12.26
N TRP A 178 22.16 -15.36 13.42
CA TRP A 178 22.17 -14.42 14.56
C TRP A 178 23.38 -13.49 14.48
N LEU A 179 23.15 -12.21 14.20
CA LEU A 179 24.16 -11.14 14.15
C LEU A 179 23.99 -10.09 15.25
N SER A 180 22.91 -10.16 16.05
CA SER A 180 22.72 -9.28 17.21
C SER A 180 23.81 -9.53 18.26
N ASN A 181 24.25 -8.46 18.93
CA ASN A 181 25.11 -8.57 20.12
C ASN A 181 24.33 -8.96 21.39
N LEU A 182 23.01 -9.10 21.31
CA LEU A 182 22.18 -9.62 22.39
C LEU A 182 22.19 -11.16 22.37
N PRO A 183 21.97 -11.83 23.52
CA PRO A 183 21.75 -13.26 23.56
C PRO A 183 20.61 -13.69 22.65
N GLU A 184 20.75 -14.87 22.03
CA GLU A 184 19.64 -15.55 21.38
C GLU A 184 18.45 -15.67 22.36
N ALA A 185 17.23 -15.45 21.86
CA ALA A 185 16.04 -15.70 22.65
C ALA A 185 15.87 -17.22 22.85
N SER A 186 15.94 -17.65 24.11
CA SER A 186 15.76 -19.03 24.58
C SER A 186 14.30 -19.46 24.64
#